data_AF-A0A3T2UX22-F1
#
_entry.id   AF-A0A3T2UX22-F1
#
_cell.length_a   1.000
_cell.length_b   1.000
_cell.length_c   1.000
_cell.angle_alpha   90.00
_cell.angle_beta   90.00
_cell.angle_gamma   90.00
#
_symmetry.space_group_name_H-M   'P 1'
#
loop_
_entity.id
_entity.type
_entity.pdbx_description
1 polymer ?
#
loop_
_entity_poly.entity_id
_entity_poly.type
_entity_poly.pdbx_seq_one_letter_code
_entity_poly.pdbx_strand_id
1 'polypeptide(L)'
;MITKELVDESNFISQLVDIGRFDESYQQSVAFLNKLERITIRNDNYFIVLANIAGALVDIGQMQNNKNASELGCNLMEDNKEAFISVLGECLYYYNYGNALSNLVSITNPNDHTFKSIEELVSLKNIYWRSFKLSAEEQEEFQAELSVNLANSLRSQFRLSESLRYYDLTNLKGLDIPQAWVNRSMSLMVLNLISSSFSIKLLKEVRAGYIKASVSKNIPPQWESFYLERIAQTNEKIAEYAVDDETDEHDEALTQQEFEVLSPYRQFCLRNHLTLSEHGLYCPCVGSATDDLVIASRGGVTGDFIIPMEMVLNRLKSEFSLARHLYFDYLHPQNTDYIKYESHFLELYNDEVLGIEIEKIRTAFRLCFGILDKIAVAICELYNLYPTTKKGTPQKNIYFQNFWQLDVDNRRQLFEKVKSPGLLALYSIATDLNKDKGGELAFYKEWRNGLEHKFLVVHKSDKPEDIYESYQLIEDILFIKESDFIHHFEHLLQITRSAIFSFAFMVRQEGMKEKKEGIHYMTRELHAINYSAD
;
A
#
# COMPACT_ATOMS: atom_id res chain seq x y z
N MET A 1 21.88 19.77 -34.41
CA MET A 1 21.79 18.29 -34.23
C MET A 1 22.65 17.93 -33.04
N ILE A 2 22.27 16.92 -32.25
CA ILE A 2 23.09 16.45 -31.14
C ILE A 2 24.43 15.91 -31.66
N THR A 3 25.52 16.39 -31.06
CA THR A 3 26.89 15.96 -31.35
C THR A 3 27.38 14.97 -30.30
N LYS A 4 28.42 14.20 -30.63
CA LYS A 4 29.08 13.32 -29.66
C LYS A 4 29.55 14.07 -28.41
N GLU A 5 30.09 15.28 -28.60
CA GLU A 5 30.55 16.15 -27.51
C GLU A 5 29.44 16.46 -26.49
N LEU A 6 28.20 16.71 -26.95
CA LEU A 6 27.07 16.95 -26.07
C LEU A 6 26.61 15.69 -25.32
N VAL A 7 26.72 14.53 -25.96
CA VAL A 7 26.44 13.25 -25.29
C VAL A 7 27.49 12.98 -24.20
N ASP A 8 28.77 13.18 -24.52
CA ASP A 8 29.88 13.00 -23.56
C ASP A 8 29.75 14.00 -22.39
N GLU A 9 29.35 15.24 -22.65
CA GLU A 9 29.08 16.25 -21.61
C GLU A 9 27.88 15.87 -20.72
N SER A 10 26.79 15.35 -21.29
CA SER A 10 25.65 14.84 -20.52
C SER A 10 26.05 13.67 -19.61
N ASN A 11 26.86 12.74 -20.11
CA ASN A 11 27.34 11.61 -19.31
C ASN A 11 28.26 12.07 -18.17
N PHE A 12 29.10 13.07 -18.42
CA PHE A 12 29.94 13.68 -17.39
C PHE A 12 29.10 14.31 -16.27
N ILE A 13 28.00 14.99 -16.60
CA ILE A 13 27.08 15.57 -15.62
C ILE A 13 26.50 14.48 -14.70
N SER A 14 26.07 13.35 -15.25
CA SER A 14 25.59 12.20 -14.47
C SER A 14 26.70 11.64 -13.56
N GLN A 15 27.93 11.49 -14.07
CA GLN A 15 29.05 11.01 -13.25
C GLN A 15 29.35 11.93 -12.06
N LEU A 16 29.15 13.24 -12.19
CA LEU A 16 29.28 14.18 -11.08
C LEU A 16 28.26 13.91 -9.96
N VAL A 17 27.05 13.46 -10.31
CA VAL A 17 26.04 13.02 -9.32
C VAL A 17 26.53 11.78 -8.60
N ASP A 18 27.03 10.78 -9.34
CA ASP A 18 27.50 9.50 -8.79
C ASP A 18 28.61 9.66 -7.75
N ILE A 19 29.51 10.63 -7.97
CA ILE A 19 30.62 10.93 -7.04
C ILE A 19 30.28 11.99 -5.99
N GLY A 20 29.02 12.43 -5.90
CA GLY A 20 28.52 13.36 -4.89
C GLY A 20 28.89 14.83 -5.12
N ARG A 21 29.31 15.23 -6.32
CA ARG A 21 29.62 16.63 -6.68
C ARG A 21 28.38 17.39 -7.18
N PHE A 22 27.34 17.42 -6.33
CA PHE A 22 26.01 17.92 -6.68
C PHE A 22 25.97 19.39 -7.12
N ASP A 23 26.67 20.30 -6.44
CA ASP A 23 26.69 21.72 -6.80
C ASP A 23 27.28 21.96 -8.20
N GLU A 24 28.36 21.25 -8.54
CA GLU A 24 28.98 21.34 -9.85
C GLU A 24 28.08 20.69 -10.92
N SER A 25 27.50 19.52 -10.62
CA SER A 25 26.56 18.86 -11.51
C SER A 25 25.36 19.76 -11.83
N TYR A 26 24.84 20.49 -10.84
CA TYR A 26 23.75 21.45 -11.03
C TYR A 26 24.16 22.62 -11.95
N GLN A 27 25.31 23.24 -11.70
CA GLN A 27 25.81 24.34 -12.52
C GLN A 27 26.03 23.90 -13.98
N GLN A 28 26.62 22.72 -14.17
CA GLN A 28 26.84 22.14 -15.50
C GLN A 28 25.52 21.76 -16.18
N SER A 29 24.55 21.22 -15.45
CA SER A 29 23.19 20.93 -15.97
C SER A 29 22.51 22.19 -16.50
N VAL A 30 22.53 23.29 -15.73
CA VAL A 30 21.96 24.58 -16.17
C VAL A 30 22.70 25.12 -17.40
N ALA A 31 24.03 25.07 -17.42
CA ALA A 31 24.82 25.49 -18.57
C ALA A 31 24.54 24.64 -19.82
N PHE A 32 24.34 23.34 -19.62
CA PHE A 32 24.03 22.38 -20.67
C PHE A 32 22.64 22.60 -21.29
N LEU A 33 21.63 22.86 -20.46
CA LEU A 33 20.28 23.22 -20.95
C LEU A 33 20.31 24.46 -21.84
N ASN A 34 21.07 25.50 -21.46
CA ASN A 34 21.26 26.70 -22.28
C ASN A 34 21.94 26.40 -23.64
N LYS A 35 22.79 25.36 -23.72
CA LYS A 35 23.38 24.90 -24.99
C LYS A 35 22.34 24.15 -25.82
N LEU A 36 21.57 23.26 -25.19
CA LEU A 36 20.50 22.49 -25.85
C LEU A 36 19.43 23.39 -26.47
N GLU A 37 19.03 24.47 -25.80
CA GLU A 37 18.03 25.42 -26.31
C GLU A 37 18.39 26.03 -27.67
N ARG A 38 19.70 26.13 -27.98
CA ARG A 38 20.19 26.65 -29.27
C ARG A 38 20.06 25.65 -30.42
N ILE A 39 19.70 24.40 -30.13
CA ILE A 39 19.53 23.34 -31.12
C ILE A 39 18.12 23.42 -31.70
N THR A 40 18.04 23.69 -33.00
CA THR A 40 16.77 23.82 -33.73
C THR A 40 16.18 22.49 -34.18
N ILE A 41 17.00 21.45 -34.35
CA ILE A 41 16.57 20.12 -34.78
C ILE A 41 16.48 19.21 -33.56
N ARG A 42 15.25 18.93 -33.12
CA ARG A 42 14.94 18.08 -31.95
C ARG A 42 14.48 16.69 -32.41
N ASN A 43 15.44 15.77 -32.53
CA ASN A 43 15.20 14.36 -32.82
C ASN A 43 15.29 13.53 -31.52
N ASP A 44 15.14 12.21 -31.61
CA ASP A 44 15.13 11.33 -30.43
C ASP A 44 16.37 11.51 -29.55
N ASN A 45 17.57 11.63 -30.15
CA ASN A 45 18.81 11.88 -29.42
C ASN A 45 18.77 13.18 -28.59
N TYR A 46 18.05 14.21 -29.07
CA TYR A 46 17.86 15.44 -28.29
C TYR A 46 17.06 15.16 -27.02
N PHE A 47 15.98 14.39 -27.14
CA PHE A 47 15.11 14.09 -26.00
C PHE A 47 15.73 13.06 -25.05
N ILE A 48 16.53 12.11 -25.54
CA ILE A 48 17.31 11.19 -24.68
C ILE A 48 18.25 11.99 -23.77
N VAL A 49 19.03 12.89 -24.36
CA VAL A 49 19.99 13.69 -23.61
C VAL A 49 19.29 14.69 -22.69
N LEU A 50 18.17 15.28 -23.11
CA LEU A 50 17.36 16.15 -22.25
C LEU A 50 16.77 15.37 -21.06
N ALA A 51 16.31 14.14 -21.28
CA ALA A 51 15.81 13.27 -20.22
C ALA A 51 16.89 12.89 -19.21
N ASN A 52 18.11 12.59 -19.66
CA ASN A 52 19.25 12.31 -18.76
C ASN A 52 19.56 13.50 -17.85
N ILE A 53 19.51 14.72 -18.39
CA ILE A 53 19.72 15.94 -17.60
C ILE A 53 18.57 16.19 -16.64
N ALA A 54 17.33 15.95 -17.05
CA ALA A 54 16.17 16.02 -16.16
C ALA A 54 16.32 15.02 -15.00
N GLY A 55 16.76 13.78 -15.26
CA GLY A 55 17.08 12.78 -14.24
C GLY A 55 18.18 13.25 -13.28
N ALA A 56 19.30 13.74 -13.81
CA ALA A 56 20.39 14.26 -12.98
C ALA A 56 19.93 15.41 -12.05
N LEU A 57 19.08 16.32 -12.55
CA LEU A 57 18.49 17.40 -11.75
C LEU A 57 17.59 16.88 -10.63
N VAL A 58 16.83 15.81 -10.89
CA VAL A 58 16.01 15.14 -9.87
C VAL A 58 16.89 14.50 -8.79
N ASP A 59 17.95 13.79 -9.18
CA ASP A 59 18.87 13.17 -8.23
C ASP A 59 19.59 14.22 -7.37
N ILE A 60 20.06 15.31 -7.97
CA ILE A 60 20.63 16.45 -7.23
C ILE A 60 19.61 17.03 -6.24
N GLY A 61 18.37 17.22 -6.70
CA GLY A 61 17.26 17.71 -5.90
C GLY A 61 17.05 16.86 -4.65
N GLN A 62 17.04 15.53 -4.83
CA GLN A 62 16.84 14.57 -3.75
C GLN A 62 18.04 14.50 -2.79
N MET A 63 19.26 14.36 -3.34
CA MET A 63 20.45 14.06 -2.55
C MET A 63 20.96 15.27 -1.75
N GLN A 64 20.70 16.51 -2.21
CA GLN A 64 21.14 17.73 -1.56
C GLN A 64 19.98 18.59 -1.02
N ASN A 65 18.73 18.13 -1.15
CA ASN A 65 17.53 18.93 -0.86
C ASN A 65 17.53 20.27 -1.64
N ASN A 66 17.94 20.22 -2.92
CA ASN A 66 18.03 21.39 -3.78
C ASN A 66 16.69 21.65 -4.48
N LYS A 67 15.96 22.65 -3.98
CA LYS A 67 14.62 22.99 -4.47
C LYS A 67 14.62 23.43 -5.94
N ASN A 68 15.59 24.24 -6.36
CA ASN A 68 15.67 24.73 -7.74
C ASN A 68 15.93 23.60 -8.73
N ALA A 69 16.81 22.65 -8.37
CA ALA A 69 17.06 21.46 -9.19
C ALA A 69 15.80 20.58 -9.29
N SER A 70 15.09 20.38 -8.18
CA SER A 70 13.83 19.63 -8.13
C SER A 70 12.74 20.25 -9.01
N GLU A 71 12.53 21.56 -8.89
CA GLU A 71 11.55 22.30 -9.69
C GLU A 71 11.92 22.24 -11.19
N LEU A 72 13.18 22.46 -11.54
CA LEU A 72 13.64 22.44 -12.93
C LEU A 72 13.52 21.03 -13.54
N GLY A 73 13.95 19.99 -12.84
CA GLY A 73 13.84 18.60 -13.28
C GLY A 73 12.38 18.18 -13.49
N CYS A 74 11.50 18.53 -12.54
CA CYS A 74 10.07 18.24 -12.65
C CYS A 74 9.43 18.96 -13.85
N ASN A 75 9.69 20.26 -14.01
CA ASN A 75 9.16 21.03 -15.15
C ASN A 75 9.62 20.44 -16.49
N LEU A 76 10.88 20.02 -16.62
CA LEU A 76 11.37 19.38 -17.83
C LEU A 76 10.62 18.07 -18.14
N MET A 77 10.30 17.27 -17.13
CA MET A 77 9.53 16.03 -17.30
C MET A 77 8.08 16.28 -17.68
N GLU A 78 7.47 17.35 -17.17
CA GLU A 78 6.09 17.73 -17.52
C GLU A 78 6.02 18.31 -18.94
N ASP A 79 6.88 19.28 -19.26
CA ASP A 79 6.88 20.00 -20.53
C ASP A 79 7.24 19.10 -21.74
N ASN A 80 7.91 17.97 -21.49
CA ASN A 80 8.40 17.06 -22.53
C ASN A 80 7.81 15.65 -22.39
N LYS A 81 6.69 15.48 -21.68
CA LYS A 81 6.09 14.18 -21.36
C LYS A 81 5.99 13.23 -22.55
N GLU A 82 5.32 13.63 -23.63
CA GLU A 82 5.09 12.75 -24.79
C GLU A 82 6.41 12.38 -25.48
N ALA A 83 7.34 13.32 -25.57
CA ALA A 83 8.65 13.09 -26.18
C ALA A 83 9.52 12.16 -25.33
N PHE A 84 9.51 12.31 -23.99
CA PHE A 84 10.22 11.43 -23.07
C PHE A 84 9.64 10.02 -23.08
N ILE A 85 8.31 9.87 -23.04
CA ILE A 85 7.66 8.57 -23.17
C ILE A 85 8.07 7.89 -24.49
N SER A 86 8.12 8.65 -25.59
CA SER A 86 8.51 8.09 -26.89
C SER A 86 9.94 7.54 -26.94
N VAL A 87 10.88 8.09 -26.17
CA VAL A 87 12.30 7.69 -26.21
C VAL A 87 12.73 6.79 -25.05
N LEU A 88 12.04 6.86 -23.90
CA LEU A 88 12.35 6.08 -22.70
C LEU A 88 11.40 4.90 -22.48
N GLY A 89 10.17 4.98 -23.00
CA GLY A 89 9.06 4.13 -22.57
C GLY A 89 8.31 4.69 -21.35
N GLU A 90 7.07 4.25 -21.18
CA GLU A 90 6.18 4.75 -20.12
C GLU A 90 6.67 4.37 -18.71
N CYS A 91 7.17 3.15 -18.53
CA CYS A 91 7.64 2.64 -17.24
C CYS A 91 8.71 3.55 -16.63
N LEU A 92 9.79 3.80 -17.38
CA LEU A 92 10.93 4.62 -16.96
C LEU A 92 10.56 6.11 -16.84
N TYR A 93 9.70 6.62 -17.72
CA TYR A 93 9.18 7.98 -17.58
C TYR A 93 8.44 8.18 -16.26
N TYR A 94 7.49 7.32 -15.93
CA TYR A 94 6.71 7.45 -14.70
C TYR A 94 7.56 7.20 -13.45
N TYR A 95 8.58 6.35 -13.52
CA TYR A 95 9.56 6.19 -12.43
C TYR A 95 10.27 7.52 -12.13
N ASN A 96 10.89 8.11 -13.15
CA ASN A 96 11.64 9.35 -13.02
C ASN A 96 10.74 10.52 -12.61
N TYR A 97 9.54 10.60 -13.19
CA TYR A 97 8.55 11.63 -12.84
C TYR A 97 8.04 11.48 -11.41
N GLY A 98 7.83 10.26 -10.93
CA GLY A 98 7.52 9.98 -9.54
C GLY A 98 8.61 10.50 -8.60
N ASN A 99 9.88 10.22 -8.89
CA ASN A 99 11.00 10.71 -8.10
C ASN A 99 11.08 12.25 -8.12
N ALA A 100 10.85 12.88 -9.27
CA ALA A 100 10.79 14.34 -9.39
C ALA A 100 9.69 14.94 -8.49
N LEU A 101 8.48 14.40 -8.56
CA LEU A 101 7.36 14.85 -7.74
C LEU A 101 7.59 14.58 -6.24
N SER A 102 8.28 13.49 -5.90
CA SER A 102 8.59 13.15 -4.51
C SER A 102 9.45 14.22 -3.82
N ASN A 103 10.36 14.86 -4.57
CA ASN A 103 11.19 15.95 -4.06
C ASN A 103 10.39 17.23 -3.77
N LEU A 104 9.21 17.37 -4.38
CA LEU A 104 8.35 18.55 -4.27
C LEU A 104 7.23 18.41 -3.25
N VAL A 105 7.13 17.25 -2.57
CA VAL A 105 6.08 17.00 -1.58
C VAL A 105 6.13 18.05 -0.47
N SER A 106 5.01 18.73 -0.26
CA SER A 106 4.93 19.90 0.61
C SER A 106 5.14 19.61 2.11
N ILE A 107 4.80 18.39 2.56
CA ILE A 107 4.88 17.97 3.95
C ILE A 107 5.68 16.67 4.05
N THR A 108 6.84 16.74 4.70
CA THR A 108 7.75 15.60 4.89
C THR A 108 7.63 14.97 6.28
N ASN A 109 7.19 15.73 7.29
CA ASN A 109 6.94 15.21 8.63
C ASN A 109 5.53 14.58 8.70
N PRO A 110 5.40 13.28 9.00
CA PRO A 110 4.11 12.61 9.01
C PRO A 110 3.09 13.24 9.97
N ASN A 111 3.55 13.81 11.08
CA ASN A 111 2.67 14.44 12.08
C ASN A 111 1.95 15.69 11.55
N ASP A 112 2.47 16.31 10.49
CA ASP A 112 1.94 17.54 9.91
C ASP A 112 0.96 17.26 8.76
N HIS A 113 0.72 15.99 8.40
CA HIS A 113 -0.21 15.64 7.33
C HIS A 113 -1.64 16.12 7.61
N THR A 114 -2.32 16.47 6.52
CA THR A 114 -3.71 16.95 6.43
C THR A 114 -4.40 16.14 5.34
N PHE A 115 -5.72 16.23 5.22
CA PHE A 115 -6.42 15.59 4.11
C PHE A 115 -5.97 16.15 2.75
N LYS A 116 -5.54 17.42 2.69
CA LYS A 116 -5.00 18.01 1.46
C LYS A 116 -3.65 17.42 1.08
N SER A 117 -2.72 17.25 2.04
CA SER A 117 -1.45 16.62 1.72
C SER A 117 -1.58 15.13 1.44
N ILE A 118 -2.62 14.46 1.94
CA ILE A 118 -2.95 13.10 1.47
C ILE A 118 -3.37 13.09 0.00
N GLU A 119 -4.12 14.07 -0.50
CA GLU A 119 -4.48 14.16 -1.94
C GLU A 119 -3.23 14.29 -2.82
N GLU A 120 -2.24 15.08 -2.38
CA GLU A 120 -0.93 15.20 -3.02
C GLU A 120 -0.17 13.85 -3.02
N LEU A 121 -0.11 13.18 -1.87
CA LEU A 121 0.56 11.88 -1.75
C LEU A 121 -0.12 10.76 -2.54
N VAL A 122 -1.45 10.74 -2.62
CA VAL A 122 -2.20 9.80 -3.47
C VAL A 122 -1.85 10.02 -4.94
N SER A 123 -1.75 11.28 -5.37
CA SER A 123 -1.38 11.62 -6.74
C SER A 123 0.03 11.12 -7.08
N LEU A 124 1.00 11.35 -6.19
CA LEU A 124 2.36 10.79 -6.31
C LEU A 124 2.36 9.26 -6.34
N LYS A 125 1.63 8.63 -5.42
CA LYS A 125 1.50 7.17 -5.35
C LYS A 125 0.92 6.59 -6.63
N ASN A 126 -0.04 7.26 -7.27
CA ASN A 126 -0.59 6.83 -8.55
C ASN A 126 0.46 6.82 -9.67
N ILE A 127 1.42 7.74 -9.66
CA ILE A 127 2.54 7.74 -10.61
C ILE A 127 3.44 6.51 -10.38
N TYR A 128 3.82 6.24 -9.13
CA TYR A 128 4.60 5.03 -8.80
C TYR A 128 3.83 3.74 -9.12
N TRP A 129 2.52 3.70 -8.86
CA TRP A 129 1.65 2.57 -9.19
C TRP A 129 1.63 2.29 -10.70
N ARG A 130 1.54 3.34 -11.53
CA ARG A 130 1.59 3.21 -13.00
C ARG A 130 2.91 2.62 -13.46
N SER A 131 4.03 3.17 -12.98
CA SER A 131 5.37 2.65 -13.30
C SER A 131 5.51 1.18 -12.89
N PHE A 132 5.12 0.83 -11.66
CA PHE A 132 5.16 -0.55 -11.16
C PHE A 132 4.31 -1.52 -12.00
N LYS A 133 3.07 -1.15 -12.37
CA LYS A 133 2.21 -1.98 -13.25
C LYS A 133 2.83 -2.24 -14.62
N LEU A 134 3.51 -1.25 -15.18
CA LEU A 134 4.13 -1.32 -16.50
C LEU A 134 5.47 -2.06 -16.51
N SER A 135 5.99 -2.42 -15.33
CA SER A 135 7.33 -3.00 -15.18
C SER A 135 7.44 -4.49 -15.48
N ALA A 136 6.37 -5.14 -15.95
CA ALA A 136 6.33 -6.60 -16.14
C ALA A 136 7.45 -7.15 -17.05
N GLU A 137 7.92 -6.36 -18.02
CA GLU A 137 8.99 -6.73 -18.96
C GLU A 137 10.39 -6.23 -18.53
N GLU A 138 10.48 -5.49 -17.42
CA GLU A 138 11.74 -4.93 -16.93
C GLU A 138 12.58 -5.93 -16.15
N GLN A 139 13.84 -5.59 -15.88
CA GLN A 139 14.72 -6.39 -15.02
C GLN A 139 14.17 -6.51 -13.60
N GLU A 140 14.38 -7.67 -12.97
CA GLU A 140 13.80 -7.98 -11.65
C GLU A 140 14.28 -7.00 -10.56
N GLU A 141 15.54 -6.58 -10.63
CA GLU A 141 16.12 -5.56 -9.76
C GLU A 141 15.37 -4.22 -9.89
N PHE A 142 15.09 -3.79 -11.12
CA PHE A 142 14.35 -2.54 -11.34
C PHE A 142 12.89 -2.66 -10.86
N GLN A 143 12.22 -3.78 -11.12
CA GLN A 143 10.88 -4.05 -10.57
C GLN A 143 10.87 -4.00 -9.04
N ALA A 144 11.92 -4.52 -8.40
CA ALA A 144 12.08 -4.47 -6.95
C ALA A 144 12.27 -3.04 -6.42
N GLU A 145 13.03 -2.20 -7.12
CA GLU A 145 13.18 -0.77 -6.79
C GLU A 145 11.84 -0.01 -6.93
N LEU A 146 11.09 -0.27 -7.99
CA LEU A 146 9.75 0.30 -8.18
C LEU A 146 8.78 -0.12 -7.07
N SER A 147 8.83 -1.39 -6.65
CA SER A 147 8.08 -1.90 -5.50
C SER A 147 8.44 -1.15 -4.21
N VAL A 148 9.72 -0.88 -3.97
CA VAL A 148 10.20 -0.11 -2.80
C VAL A 148 9.69 1.33 -2.83
N ASN A 149 9.70 2.00 -3.99
CA ASN A 149 9.18 3.36 -4.12
C ASN A 149 7.67 3.44 -3.92
N LEU A 150 6.93 2.48 -4.47
CA LEU A 150 5.51 2.34 -4.19
C LEU A 150 5.24 2.13 -2.69
N ALA A 151 6.01 1.25 -2.04
CA ALA A 151 5.90 0.99 -0.60
C ALA A 151 6.21 2.23 0.24
N ASN A 152 7.24 3.02 -0.13
CA ASN A 152 7.58 4.28 0.50
C ASN A 152 6.42 5.29 0.42
N SER A 153 5.79 5.37 -0.75
CA SER A 153 4.63 6.24 -0.98
C SER A 153 3.39 5.78 -0.20
N LEU A 154 3.18 4.47 -0.03
CA LEU A 154 2.11 3.94 0.82
C LEU A 154 2.37 4.22 2.32
N ARG A 155 3.62 4.08 2.76
CA ARG A 155 4.04 4.37 4.15
C ARG A 155 3.81 5.83 4.52
N SER A 156 4.11 6.79 3.63
CA SER A 156 3.85 8.22 3.90
C SER A 156 2.36 8.54 4.07
N GLN A 157 1.48 7.70 3.53
CA GLN A 157 0.03 7.78 3.69
C GLN A 157 -0.50 6.93 4.86
N PHE A 158 0.38 6.43 5.73
CA PHE A 158 0.07 5.56 6.87
C PHE A 158 -0.56 4.20 6.51
N ARG A 159 -0.45 3.76 5.24
CA ARG A 159 -0.90 2.44 4.77
C ARG A 159 0.14 1.35 5.08
N LEU A 160 0.48 1.24 6.37
CA LEU A 160 1.62 0.46 6.85
C LEU A 160 1.53 -1.02 6.49
N SER A 161 0.33 -1.62 6.60
CA SER A 161 0.14 -3.04 6.32
C SER A 161 0.43 -3.41 4.86
N GLU A 162 0.20 -2.47 3.94
CA GLU A 162 0.52 -2.63 2.52
C GLU A 162 2.00 -2.33 2.27
N SER A 163 2.55 -1.26 2.86
CA SER A 163 3.97 -0.95 2.70
C SER A 163 4.86 -2.10 3.16
N LEU A 164 4.55 -2.72 4.31
CA LEU A 164 5.32 -3.82 4.88
C LEU A 164 5.26 -5.04 3.96
N ARG A 165 4.09 -5.34 3.39
CA ARG A 165 3.93 -6.41 2.40
C ARG A 165 4.84 -6.18 1.18
N TYR A 166 4.86 -4.98 0.60
CA TYR A 166 5.73 -4.72 -0.56
C TYR A 166 7.22 -4.85 -0.23
N TYR A 167 7.66 -4.35 0.94
CA TYR A 167 9.05 -4.57 1.37
C TYR A 167 9.37 -6.05 1.60
N ASP A 168 8.47 -6.80 2.25
CA ASP A 168 8.65 -8.24 2.49
C ASP A 168 8.74 -9.01 1.16
N LEU A 169 7.84 -8.75 0.22
CA LEU A 169 7.85 -9.37 -1.11
C LEU A 169 9.13 -9.03 -1.88
N THR A 170 9.63 -7.79 -1.78
CA THR A 170 10.93 -7.41 -2.36
C THR A 170 12.08 -8.16 -1.69
N ASN A 171 12.12 -8.21 -0.36
CA ASN A 171 13.19 -8.87 0.40
C ASN A 171 13.23 -10.39 0.16
N LEU A 172 12.07 -11.03 -0.08
CA LEU A 172 11.97 -12.45 -0.40
C LEU A 172 12.63 -12.83 -1.73
N LYS A 173 12.85 -11.88 -2.65
CA LYS A 173 13.57 -12.12 -3.90
C LYS A 173 15.07 -12.39 -3.70
N GLY A 174 15.62 -12.04 -2.54
CA GLY A 174 17.04 -12.25 -2.24
C GLY A 174 18.00 -11.30 -2.99
N LEU A 175 17.48 -10.21 -3.56
CA LEU A 175 18.27 -9.19 -4.26
C LEU A 175 18.95 -8.24 -3.26
N ASP A 176 20.11 -7.67 -3.64
CA ASP A 176 20.86 -6.71 -2.82
C ASP A 176 20.25 -5.29 -2.93
N ILE A 177 19.02 -5.13 -2.42
CA ILE A 177 18.26 -3.88 -2.37
C ILE A 177 18.19 -3.38 -0.91
N PRO A 178 19.25 -2.73 -0.39
CA PRO A 178 19.33 -2.33 1.03
C PRO A 178 18.20 -1.38 1.44
N GLN A 179 17.68 -0.58 0.51
CA GLN A 179 16.57 0.34 0.73
C GLN A 179 15.29 -0.39 1.17
N ALA A 180 15.05 -1.61 0.69
CA ALA A 180 13.88 -2.40 1.09
C ALA A 180 13.95 -2.75 2.59
N TRP A 181 15.11 -3.19 3.08
CA TRP A 181 15.35 -3.50 4.49
C TRP A 181 15.26 -2.27 5.39
N VAL A 182 15.92 -1.17 5.02
CA VAL A 182 15.91 0.07 5.81
C VAL A 182 14.49 0.65 5.89
N ASN A 183 13.79 0.74 4.75
CA ASN A 183 12.46 1.32 4.72
C ASN A 183 11.42 0.44 5.42
N ARG A 184 11.57 -0.90 5.37
CA ARG A 184 10.79 -1.83 6.20
C ARG A 184 10.99 -1.53 7.69
N SER A 185 12.24 -1.42 8.16
CA SER A 185 12.55 -1.10 9.55
C SER A 185 11.94 0.24 9.98
N MET A 186 12.00 1.26 9.11
CA MET A 186 11.33 2.54 9.36
C MET A 186 9.80 2.39 9.46
N SER A 187 9.17 1.58 8.59
CA SER A 187 7.73 1.26 8.70
C SER A 187 7.38 0.61 10.02
N LEU A 188 8.23 -0.29 10.55
CA LEU A 188 8.00 -0.92 11.85
C LEU A 188 8.11 0.07 13.01
N MET A 189 9.02 1.05 12.93
CA MET A 189 9.08 2.13 13.91
C MET A 189 7.82 3.01 13.88
N VAL A 190 7.30 3.33 12.70
CA VAL A 190 6.03 4.06 12.55
C VAL A 190 4.85 3.22 13.06
N LEU A 191 4.85 1.91 12.79
CA LEU A 191 3.85 0.98 13.33
C LEU A 191 3.87 0.99 14.86
N ASN A 192 5.05 0.90 15.49
CA ASN A 192 5.18 0.95 16.95
C ASN A 192 4.61 2.27 17.53
N LEU A 193 4.86 3.40 16.86
CA LEU A 193 4.32 4.70 17.26
C LEU A 193 2.78 4.75 17.17
N ILE A 194 2.21 4.32 16.05
CA ILE A 194 0.77 4.44 15.79
C ILE A 194 -0.04 3.39 16.57
N SER A 195 0.45 2.15 16.60
CA SER A 195 -0.25 1.07 17.29
C SER A 195 -0.10 1.14 18.81
N SER A 196 0.98 1.76 19.32
CA SER A 196 1.42 1.65 20.71
C SER A 196 1.61 0.20 21.18
N SER A 197 1.86 -0.71 20.23
CA SER A 197 2.07 -2.14 20.46
C SER A 197 3.56 -2.47 20.47
N PHE A 198 4.20 -2.16 21.60
CA PHE A 198 5.61 -2.47 21.78
C PHE A 198 5.83 -3.98 21.96
N SER A 199 6.79 -4.53 21.21
CA SER A 199 7.33 -5.87 21.44
C SER A 199 8.85 -5.89 21.21
N ILE A 200 9.56 -6.73 21.95
CA ILE A 200 11.00 -6.94 21.76
C ILE A 200 11.26 -7.51 20.36
N LYS A 201 10.42 -8.44 19.89
CA LYS A 201 10.53 -9.02 18.54
C LYS A 201 10.45 -7.94 17.44
N LEU A 202 9.59 -6.93 17.58
CA LEU A 202 9.55 -5.81 16.62
C LEU A 202 10.90 -5.06 16.59
N LEU A 203 11.52 -4.81 17.75
CA LEU A 203 12.86 -4.20 17.78
C LEU A 203 13.93 -5.10 17.16
N LYS A 204 13.88 -6.42 17.41
CA LYS A 204 14.77 -7.39 16.76
C LYS A 204 14.62 -7.34 15.23
N GLU A 205 13.40 -7.26 14.71
CA GLU A 205 13.13 -7.09 13.27
C GLU A 205 13.66 -5.76 12.71
N VAL A 206 13.51 -4.65 13.44
CA VAL A 206 14.08 -3.35 13.06
C VAL A 206 15.59 -3.44 12.94
N ARG A 207 16.25 -4.04 13.95
CA ARG A 207 17.70 -4.27 13.96
C ARG A 207 18.14 -5.15 12.80
N ALA A 208 17.44 -6.26 12.56
CA ALA A 208 17.75 -7.20 11.47
C ALA A 208 17.78 -6.50 10.11
N GLY A 209 16.82 -5.61 9.84
CA GLY A 209 16.83 -4.82 8.60
C GLY A 209 18.07 -3.93 8.44
N TYR A 210 18.51 -3.25 9.50
CA TYR A 210 19.74 -2.46 9.43
C TYR A 210 21.00 -3.32 9.30
N ILE A 211 21.06 -4.51 9.93
CA ILE A 211 22.16 -5.47 9.75
C ILE A 211 22.23 -5.95 8.29
N LYS A 212 21.09 -6.28 7.69
CA LYS A 212 21.03 -6.69 6.27
C LYS A 212 21.48 -5.57 5.35
N ALA A 213 21.10 -4.32 5.63
CA ALA A 213 21.50 -3.17 4.85
C ALA A 213 23.00 -2.83 5.01
N SER A 214 23.59 -3.00 6.20
CA SER A 214 24.98 -2.62 6.46
C SER A 214 26.02 -3.47 5.74
N VAL A 215 25.66 -4.68 5.31
CA VAL A 215 26.55 -5.58 4.56
C VAL A 215 26.33 -5.51 3.04
N SER A 216 25.43 -4.64 2.58
CA SER A 216 25.13 -4.45 1.17
C SER A 216 26.32 -3.86 0.42
N LYS A 217 26.47 -4.25 -0.86
CA LYS A 217 27.47 -3.65 -1.75
C LYS A 217 26.95 -2.41 -2.46
N ASN A 218 25.65 -2.15 -2.35
CA ASN A 218 24.92 -1.11 -3.06
C ASN A 218 24.58 0.11 -2.18
N ILE A 219 25.37 0.36 -1.13
CA ILE A 219 25.23 1.56 -0.29
C ILE A 219 26.45 2.47 -0.39
N PRO A 220 26.27 3.81 -0.35
CA PRO A 220 27.42 4.71 -0.24
C PRO A 220 28.10 4.55 1.12
N PRO A 221 29.45 4.63 1.22
CA PRO A 221 30.20 4.35 2.45
C PRO A 221 29.73 5.11 3.70
N GLN A 222 29.25 6.34 3.53
CA GLN A 222 28.72 7.16 4.63
C GLN A 222 27.46 6.57 5.30
N TRP A 223 26.69 5.74 4.60
CA TRP A 223 25.48 5.11 5.14
C TRP A 223 25.79 3.92 6.04
N GLU A 224 26.93 3.24 5.84
CA GLU A 224 27.33 2.10 6.68
C GLU A 224 27.45 2.53 8.14
N SER A 225 28.14 3.65 8.40
CA SER A 225 28.29 4.21 9.75
C SER A 225 26.94 4.57 10.37
N PHE A 226 26.02 5.14 9.58
CA PHE A 226 24.67 5.46 10.03
C PHE A 226 23.89 4.18 10.40
N TYR A 227 23.98 3.11 9.62
CA TYR A 227 23.31 1.85 9.94
C TYR A 227 23.88 1.18 11.18
N LEU A 228 25.20 1.19 11.36
CA LEU A 228 25.86 0.69 12.57
C LEU A 228 25.39 1.43 13.83
N GLU A 229 25.23 2.76 13.74
CA GLU A 229 24.66 3.56 14.83
C GLU A 229 23.22 3.15 15.15
N ARG A 230 22.38 2.93 14.12
CA ARG A 230 20.99 2.46 14.32
C ARG A 230 20.91 1.08 14.95
N ILE A 231 21.83 0.19 14.59
CA ILE A 231 21.96 -1.14 15.21
C ILE A 231 22.30 -0.99 16.69
N ALA A 232 23.30 -0.16 17.04
CA ALA A 232 23.70 0.09 18.42
C ALA A 232 22.55 0.68 19.27
N GLN A 233 21.87 1.72 18.76
CA GLN A 233 20.71 2.32 19.43
C GLN A 233 19.57 1.30 19.67
N THR A 234 19.37 0.39 18.72
CA THR A 234 18.32 -0.63 18.84
C THR A 234 18.73 -1.72 19.82
N ASN A 235 20.02 -2.10 19.87
CA ASN A 235 20.56 -3.03 20.86
C ASN A 235 20.41 -2.52 22.29
N GLU A 236 20.72 -1.24 22.53
CA GLU A 236 20.52 -0.60 23.84
C GLU A 236 19.06 -0.71 24.29
N LYS A 237 18.11 -0.37 23.41
CA LYS A 237 16.68 -0.53 23.69
C LYS A 237 16.29 -1.98 23.93
N ILE A 238 16.79 -2.94 23.17
CA ILE A 238 16.49 -4.35 23.41
C ILE A 238 16.99 -4.77 24.80
N ALA A 239 18.21 -4.39 25.17
CA ALA A 239 18.81 -4.71 26.46
C ALA A 239 18.07 -4.08 27.65
N GLU A 240 17.40 -2.94 27.46
CA GLU A 240 16.54 -2.32 28.50
C GLU A 240 15.31 -3.18 28.86
N TYR A 241 14.78 -3.96 27.90
CA TYR A 241 13.52 -4.69 28.08
C TYR A 241 13.68 -6.22 28.09
N ALA A 242 14.76 -6.76 27.52
CA ALA A 242 15.03 -8.19 27.50
C ALA A 242 15.38 -8.69 28.92
N VAL A 243 14.79 -9.82 29.30
CA VAL A 243 14.97 -10.43 30.63
C VAL A 243 15.81 -11.72 30.52
N ASP A 244 16.05 -12.20 29.31
CA ASP A 244 16.70 -13.45 28.96
C ASP A 244 17.91 -13.26 28.03
N ASP A 245 18.80 -14.26 28.04
CA ASP A 245 19.99 -14.35 27.18
C ASP A 245 19.68 -15.05 25.83
N GLU A 246 18.42 -15.04 25.35
CA GLU A 246 18.04 -15.70 24.10
C GLU A 246 18.72 -15.05 22.87
N THR A 247 19.38 -15.88 22.06
CA THR A 247 20.08 -15.44 20.84
C THR A 247 19.13 -15.31 19.66
N ASP A 248 19.45 -14.44 18.72
CA ASP A 248 18.63 -14.24 17.51
C ASP A 248 18.48 -15.52 16.67
N GLU A 249 19.54 -16.33 16.58
CA GLU A 249 19.50 -17.62 15.87
C GLU A 249 18.50 -18.59 16.51
N HIS A 250 18.40 -18.58 17.85
CA HIS A 250 17.43 -19.40 18.57
C HIS A 250 16.00 -18.93 18.29
N ASP A 251 15.74 -17.61 18.38
CA ASP A 251 14.44 -17.01 18.08
C ASP A 251 13.97 -17.32 16.64
N GLU A 252 14.86 -17.24 15.66
CA GLU A 252 14.54 -17.54 14.27
C GLU A 252 14.19 -19.02 14.07
N ALA A 253 14.97 -19.93 14.65
CA ALA A 253 14.69 -21.35 14.61
C ALA A 253 13.35 -21.70 15.28
N LEU A 254 13.06 -21.09 16.45
CA LEU A 254 11.78 -21.24 17.13
C LEU A 254 10.63 -20.68 16.29
N THR A 255 10.79 -19.49 15.70
CA THR A 255 9.78 -18.87 14.83
C THR A 255 9.43 -19.80 13.66
N GLN A 256 10.42 -20.44 13.05
CA GLN A 256 10.21 -21.37 11.96
C GLN A 256 9.49 -22.65 12.42
N GLN A 257 9.88 -23.22 13.56
CA GLN A 257 9.21 -24.39 14.14
C GLN A 257 7.74 -24.08 14.49
N GLU A 258 7.50 -22.92 15.09
CA GLU A 258 6.15 -22.43 15.43
C GLU A 258 5.30 -22.22 14.18
N PHE A 259 5.88 -21.72 13.10
CA PHE A 259 5.19 -21.55 11.82
C PHE A 259 4.81 -22.90 11.20
N GLU A 260 5.72 -23.88 11.22
CA GLU A 260 5.53 -25.19 10.59
C GLU A 260 4.41 -26.02 11.23
N VAL A 261 4.15 -25.83 12.53
CA VAL A 261 3.06 -26.53 13.24
C VAL A 261 1.68 -25.89 13.04
N LEU A 262 1.59 -24.72 12.41
CA LEU A 262 0.30 -24.08 12.11
C LEU A 262 -0.46 -24.85 11.03
N SER A 263 -1.79 -24.72 11.02
CA SER A 263 -2.61 -25.34 9.99
C SER A 263 -2.27 -24.80 8.58
N PRO A 264 -2.51 -25.57 7.50
CA PRO A 264 -2.24 -25.12 6.13
C PRO A 264 -2.91 -23.79 5.77
N TYR A 265 -4.17 -23.60 6.19
CA TYR A 265 -4.89 -22.34 6.03
C TYR A 265 -4.20 -21.18 6.75
N ARG A 266 -3.70 -21.42 7.96
CA ARG A 266 -3.05 -20.39 8.76
C ARG A 266 -1.67 -20.01 8.21
N GLN A 267 -0.90 -20.99 7.75
CA GLN A 267 0.34 -20.75 7.00
C GLN A 267 0.06 -19.95 5.72
N PHE A 268 -1.03 -20.27 5.00
CA PHE A 268 -1.48 -19.51 3.84
C PHE A 268 -1.77 -18.04 4.20
N CYS A 269 -2.52 -17.78 5.28
CA CYS A 269 -2.80 -16.41 5.70
C CYS A 269 -1.56 -15.61 6.07
N LEU A 270 -0.54 -16.24 6.66
CA LEU A 270 0.72 -15.60 7.02
C LEU A 270 1.58 -15.32 5.78
N ARG A 271 1.76 -16.30 4.90
CA ARG A 271 2.56 -16.17 3.67
C ARG A 271 2.00 -15.13 2.70
N ASN A 272 0.68 -14.96 2.67
CA ASN A 272 0.01 -14.00 1.79
C ASN A 272 -0.34 -12.68 2.49
N HIS A 273 0.17 -12.43 3.70
CA HIS A 273 -0.09 -11.20 4.47
C HIS A 273 -1.59 -10.92 4.70
N LEU A 274 -2.41 -11.96 4.90
CA LEU A 274 -3.87 -11.87 5.08
C LEU A 274 -4.30 -11.91 6.55
N THR A 275 -3.38 -11.62 7.47
CA THR A 275 -3.59 -11.76 8.92
C THR A 275 -4.01 -10.44 9.55
N LEU A 276 -5.04 -10.46 10.41
CA LEU A 276 -5.44 -9.31 11.23
C LEU A 276 -4.82 -9.43 12.62
N SER A 277 -3.50 -9.30 12.66
CA SER A 277 -2.66 -9.26 13.86
C SER A 277 -1.57 -8.22 13.68
N GLU A 278 -1.37 -7.38 14.70
CA GLU A 278 -0.26 -6.41 14.70
C GLU A 278 1.09 -7.11 14.73
N HIS A 279 1.21 -8.23 15.46
CA HIS A 279 2.43 -9.06 15.47
C HIS A 279 2.67 -9.72 14.11
N GLY A 280 1.59 -10.17 13.47
CA GLY A 280 1.60 -10.77 12.14
C GLY A 280 2.02 -9.82 11.00
N LEU A 281 2.24 -8.54 11.29
CA LEU A 281 2.81 -7.60 10.32
C LEU A 281 4.33 -7.75 10.15
N TYR A 282 5.01 -8.39 11.10
CA TYR A 282 6.47 -8.51 11.09
C TYR A 282 7.01 -9.87 11.50
N CYS A 283 6.18 -10.75 12.05
CA CYS A 283 6.60 -12.06 12.54
C CYS A 283 5.56 -13.15 12.23
N PRO A 284 5.93 -14.25 11.56
CA PRO A 284 5.01 -15.35 11.24
C PRO A 284 4.91 -16.43 12.34
N CYS A 285 5.32 -16.13 13.58
CA CYS A 285 5.41 -17.09 14.69
C CYS A 285 4.05 -17.39 15.35
N VAL A 286 4.05 -18.14 16.46
CA VAL A 286 2.82 -18.51 17.21
C VAL A 286 2.02 -17.29 17.69
N GLY A 287 2.69 -16.16 17.94
CA GLY A 287 2.04 -14.88 18.27
C GLY A 287 1.11 -14.36 17.17
N SER A 288 1.24 -14.89 15.96
CA SER A 288 0.43 -14.59 14.78
C SER A 288 -0.46 -15.76 14.36
N ALA A 289 -0.70 -16.72 15.25
CA ALA A 289 -1.54 -17.90 14.99
C ALA A 289 -3.04 -17.56 14.87
N THR A 290 -3.47 -16.38 15.33
CA THR A 290 -4.88 -15.95 15.31
C THR A 290 -5.01 -14.48 14.88
N ASP A 291 -6.21 -14.08 14.47
CA ASP A 291 -6.54 -12.66 14.27
C ASP A 291 -6.86 -12.00 15.62
N ASP A 292 -5.85 -11.40 16.23
CA ASP A 292 -5.90 -10.82 17.57
C ASP A 292 -5.96 -9.28 17.56
N LEU A 293 -6.20 -8.65 16.40
CA LEU A 293 -6.38 -7.21 16.29
C LEU A 293 -7.57 -6.74 17.14
N VAL A 294 -7.32 -5.77 18.01
CA VAL A 294 -8.28 -5.17 18.95
C VAL A 294 -8.06 -3.66 19.01
N ILE A 295 -9.06 -2.88 19.43
CA ILE A 295 -8.89 -1.43 19.63
C ILE A 295 -8.11 -1.17 20.92
N ALA A 296 -8.37 -1.95 21.97
CA ALA A 296 -7.70 -1.81 23.26
C ALA A 296 -6.18 -2.03 23.14
N SER A 297 -5.41 -1.18 23.83
CA SER A 297 -3.94 -1.26 23.85
C SER A 297 -3.44 -1.62 25.25
N ARG A 298 -2.14 -1.92 25.38
CA ARG A 298 -1.49 -2.13 26.69
C ARG A 298 -1.61 -0.91 27.61
N GLY A 299 -1.59 0.30 27.03
CA GLY A 299 -1.74 1.56 27.78
C GLY A 299 -3.19 1.91 28.14
N GLY A 300 -4.15 1.06 27.75
CA GLY A 300 -5.58 1.30 27.93
C GLY A 300 -6.18 2.28 26.92
N VAL A 301 -7.50 2.18 26.74
CA VAL A 301 -8.32 3.15 25.98
C VAL A 301 -9.57 3.50 26.80
N THR A 302 -10.16 4.66 26.56
CA THR A 302 -11.38 5.13 27.24
C THR A 302 -12.36 5.76 26.25
N GLY A 303 -13.64 5.83 26.63
CA GLY A 303 -14.74 6.37 25.84
C GLY A 303 -15.92 5.40 25.78
N ASP A 304 -17.14 5.94 25.83
CA ASP A 304 -18.37 5.15 25.68
C ASP A 304 -18.48 4.49 24.28
N PHE A 305 -17.83 5.08 23.28
CA PHE A 305 -17.73 4.56 21.92
C PHE A 305 -16.81 3.33 21.77
N ILE A 306 -15.94 3.03 22.74
CA ILE A 306 -14.94 1.94 22.59
C ILE A 306 -15.62 0.59 22.37
N ILE A 307 -16.59 0.23 23.20
CA ILE A 307 -17.30 -1.06 23.08
C ILE A 307 -18.09 -1.16 21.77
N PRO A 308 -18.92 -0.16 21.38
CA PRO A 308 -19.55 -0.15 20.06
C PRO A 308 -18.56 -0.29 18.90
N MET A 309 -17.40 0.38 18.95
CA MET A 309 -16.40 0.28 17.90
C MET A 309 -15.67 -1.07 17.89
N GLU A 310 -15.47 -1.70 19.04
CA GLU A 310 -14.93 -3.07 19.12
C GLU A 310 -15.95 -4.09 18.57
N MET A 311 -17.24 -3.88 18.79
CA MET A 311 -18.30 -4.66 18.14
C MET A 311 -18.25 -4.52 16.61
N VAL A 312 -18.02 -3.31 16.09
CA VAL A 312 -17.78 -3.10 14.66
C VAL A 312 -16.53 -3.87 14.23
N LEU A 313 -15.39 -3.70 14.90
CA LEU A 313 -14.15 -4.39 14.55
C LEU A 313 -14.32 -5.91 14.51
N ASN A 314 -15.04 -6.50 15.48
CA ASN A 314 -15.35 -7.94 15.49
C ASN A 314 -16.18 -8.36 14.28
N ARG A 315 -17.14 -7.54 13.85
CA ARG A 315 -17.88 -7.78 12.60
C ARG A 315 -16.97 -7.72 11.38
N LEU A 316 -16.09 -6.72 11.29
CA LEU A 316 -15.13 -6.59 10.19
C LEU A 316 -14.18 -7.81 10.13
N LYS A 317 -13.63 -8.23 11.28
CA LYS A 317 -12.79 -9.44 11.39
C LYS A 317 -13.52 -10.69 10.93
N SER A 318 -14.78 -10.86 11.34
CA SER A 318 -15.60 -12.01 10.94
C SER A 318 -15.83 -12.06 9.43
N GLU A 319 -16.23 -10.94 8.81
CA GLU A 319 -16.46 -10.87 7.36
C GLU A 319 -15.16 -11.04 6.58
N PHE A 320 -14.05 -10.44 7.05
CA PHE A 320 -12.74 -10.58 6.40
C PHE A 320 -12.21 -12.01 6.51
N SER A 321 -12.41 -12.66 7.66
CA SER A 321 -12.03 -14.06 7.85
C SER A 321 -12.80 -14.98 6.90
N LEU A 322 -14.09 -14.73 6.66
CA LEU A 322 -14.86 -15.44 5.64
C LEU A 322 -14.31 -15.15 4.23
N ALA A 323 -14.09 -13.88 3.88
CA ALA A 323 -13.61 -13.50 2.54
C ALA A 323 -12.28 -14.18 2.17
N ARG A 324 -11.29 -14.16 3.08
CA ARG A 324 -9.99 -14.81 2.83
C ARG A 324 -10.05 -16.34 2.93
N HIS A 325 -11.02 -16.91 3.64
CA HIS A 325 -11.23 -18.37 3.67
C HIS A 325 -11.83 -18.86 2.35
N LEU A 326 -12.83 -18.15 1.82
CA LEU A 326 -13.37 -18.38 0.48
C LEU A 326 -12.27 -18.29 -0.60
N TYR A 327 -11.31 -17.37 -0.42
CA TYR A 327 -10.12 -17.29 -1.29
C TYR A 327 -9.23 -18.53 -1.19
N PHE A 328 -8.94 -18.98 0.03
CA PHE A 328 -8.15 -20.18 0.27
C PHE A 328 -8.82 -21.42 -0.34
N ASP A 329 -10.12 -21.59 -0.12
CA ASP A 329 -10.89 -22.73 -0.63
C ASP A 329 -10.92 -22.75 -2.17
N TYR A 330 -10.98 -21.59 -2.81
CA TYR A 330 -10.90 -21.49 -4.26
C TYR A 330 -9.53 -21.93 -4.80
N LEU A 331 -8.44 -21.52 -4.16
CA LEU A 331 -7.07 -21.89 -4.55
C LEU A 331 -6.73 -23.34 -4.20
N HIS A 332 -7.37 -23.88 -3.16
CA HIS A 332 -7.15 -25.22 -2.64
C HIS A 332 -8.47 -25.99 -2.54
N PRO A 333 -9.13 -26.25 -3.70
CA PRO A 333 -10.46 -26.83 -3.71
C PRO A 333 -10.44 -28.24 -3.12
N GLN A 334 -11.36 -28.49 -2.19
CA GLN A 334 -11.54 -29.81 -1.62
C GLN A 334 -12.27 -30.71 -2.62
N ASN A 335 -11.80 -31.95 -2.77
CA ASN A 335 -12.33 -32.91 -3.74
C ASN A 335 -13.71 -33.49 -3.35
N THR A 336 -14.33 -32.94 -2.29
CA THR A 336 -15.55 -33.43 -1.64
C THR A 336 -16.76 -32.53 -1.88
N ASP A 337 -16.65 -31.46 -2.67
CA ASP A 337 -17.79 -30.57 -2.98
C ASP A 337 -18.76 -31.25 -3.97
N TYR A 338 -19.60 -32.15 -3.46
CA TYR A 338 -20.66 -32.83 -4.22
C TYR A 338 -21.59 -31.85 -4.96
N ILE A 339 -21.71 -30.63 -4.44
CA ILE A 339 -22.47 -29.52 -5.04
C ILE A 339 -22.04 -29.26 -6.51
N LYS A 340 -20.76 -29.49 -6.85
CA LYS A 340 -20.27 -29.38 -8.23
C LYS A 340 -20.98 -30.33 -9.20
N TYR A 341 -21.43 -31.48 -8.72
CA TYR A 341 -22.15 -32.49 -9.50
C TYR A 341 -23.68 -32.33 -9.40
N GLU A 342 -24.17 -31.48 -8.50
CA GLU A 342 -25.60 -31.20 -8.32
C GLU A 342 -26.08 -29.98 -9.14
N SER A 343 -25.15 -29.13 -9.57
CA SER A 343 -25.43 -27.97 -10.42
C SER A 343 -25.08 -28.28 -11.88
N HIS A 344 -26.03 -28.09 -12.79
CA HIS A 344 -25.83 -28.28 -14.22
C HIS A 344 -26.01 -26.96 -14.97
N PHE A 345 -25.01 -26.57 -15.75
CA PHE A 345 -25.03 -25.38 -16.61
C PHE A 345 -24.99 -25.83 -18.07
N LEU A 346 -25.69 -25.10 -18.95
CA LEU A 346 -25.59 -25.36 -20.39
C LEU A 346 -24.27 -24.79 -20.90
N GLU A 347 -23.56 -25.57 -21.73
CA GLU A 347 -22.38 -25.09 -22.43
C GLU A 347 -22.82 -24.10 -23.51
N LEU A 348 -22.38 -22.84 -23.36
CA LEU A 348 -22.68 -21.75 -24.29
C LEU A 348 -21.50 -21.44 -25.23
N TYR A 349 -20.39 -22.19 -25.10
CA TYR A 349 -19.14 -22.00 -25.83
C TYR A 349 -18.60 -20.57 -25.69
N ASN A 350 -18.68 -20.01 -24.48
CA ASN A 350 -18.24 -18.66 -24.16
C ASN A 350 -17.10 -18.62 -23.11
N ASP A 351 -16.60 -19.81 -22.74
CA ASP A 351 -15.59 -20.01 -21.69
C ASP A 351 -15.94 -19.35 -20.35
N GLU A 352 -17.22 -19.12 -20.07
CA GLU A 352 -17.65 -18.55 -18.79
C GLU A 352 -17.36 -19.52 -17.65
N VAL A 353 -16.70 -19.00 -16.62
CA VAL A 353 -16.44 -19.72 -15.38
C VAL A 353 -17.68 -19.60 -14.51
N LEU A 354 -18.33 -20.73 -14.27
CA LEU A 354 -19.53 -20.87 -13.45
C LEU A 354 -19.33 -21.93 -12.35
N GLY A 355 -20.19 -21.89 -11.34
CA GLY A 355 -20.25 -22.88 -10.28
C GLY A 355 -19.66 -22.40 -8.96
N ILE A 356 -19.67 -23.30 -7.96
CA ILE A 356 -19.41 -22.95 -6.57
C ILE A 356 -18.06 -22.25 -6.36
N GLU A 357 -17.01 -22.67 -7.08
CA GLU A 357 -15.66 -22.13 -6.86
C GLU A 357 -15.58 -20.64 -7.19
N ILE A 358 -15.99 -20.24 -8.39
CA ILE A 358 -15.94 -18.81 -8.75
C ILE A 358 -16.92 -17.98 -7.91
N GLU A 359 -18.04 -18.55 -7.48
CA GLU A 359 -18.99 -17.88 -6.59
C GLU A 359 -18.42 -17.62 -5.19
N LYS A 360 -17.47 -18.44 -4.70
CA LYS A 360 -16.71 -18.16 -3.47
C LYS A 360 -15.98 -16.82 -3.62
N ILE A 361 -15.27 -16.61 -4.73
CA ILE A 361 -14.52 -15.37 -4.98
C ILE A 361 -15.44 -14.19 -5.25
N ARG A 362 -16.49 -14.34 -6.07
CA ARG A 362 -17.50 -13.27 -6.31
C ARG A 362 -18.15 -12.82 -4.99
N THR A 363 -18.40 -13.75 -4.09
CA THR A 363 -18.93 -13.45 -2.75
C THR A 363 -17.90 -12.75 -1.88
N ALA A 364 -16.66 -13.25 -1.84
CA ALA A 364 -15.59 -12.64 -1.07
C ALA A 364 -15.27 -11.20 -1.53
N PHE A 365 -15.31 -10.93 -2.84
CA PHE A 365 -15.14 -9.60 -3.41
C PHE A 365 -16.22 -8.62 -2.89
N ARG A 366 -17.49 -9.05 -2.85
CA ARG A 366 -18.59 -8.24 -2.31
C ARG A 366 -18.45 -8.01 -0.80
N LEU A 367 -17.99 -9.02 -0.05
CA LEU A 367 -17.71 -8.88 1.39
C LEU A 367 -16.67 -7.78 1.66
N CYS A 368 -15.61 -7.69 0.85
CA CYS A 368 -14.61 -6.61 0.97
C CYS A 368 -15.24 -5.21 0.91
N PHE A 369 -16.14 -4.96 -0.06
CA PHE A 369 -16.87 -3.68 -0.13
C PHE A 369 -17.83 -3.49 1.05
N GLY A 370 -18.50 -4.57 1.49
CA GLY A 370 -19.35 -4.55 2.67
C GLY A 370 -18.60 -4.20 3.97
N ILE A 371 -17.33 -4.57 4.08
CA ILE A 371 -16.43 -4.17 5.18
C ILE A 371 -16.10 -2.69 5.09
N LEU A 372 -15.68 -2.22 3.91
CA LEU A 372 -15.35 -0.81 3.69
C LEU A 372 -16.53 0.12 4.01
N ASP A 373 -17.74 -0.22 3.57
CA ASP A 373 -18.94 0.58 3.84
C ASP A 373 -19.30 0.60 5.33
N LYS A 374 -19.07 -0.49 6.07
CA LYS A 374 -19.24 -0.50 7.54
C LYS A 374 -18.22 0.37 8.26
N ILE A 375 -16.98 0.42 7.77
CA ILE A 375 -15.96 1.35 8.29
C ILE A 375 -16.45 2.80 8.09
N ALA A 376 -17.01 3.12 6.92
CA ALA A 376 -17.55 4.45 6.65
C ALA A 376 -18.68 4.84 7.61
N VAL A 377 -19.64 3.93 7.83
CA VAL A 377 -20.72 4.13 8.82
C VAL A 377 -20.14 4.34 10.22
N ALA A 378 -19.16 3.54 10.63
CA ALA A 378 -18.54 3.67 11.95
C ALA A 378 -17.80 5.00 12.14
N ILE A 379 -17.13 5.52 11.10
CA ILE A 379 -16.52 6.86 11.12
C ILE A 379 -17.61 7.93 11.30
N CYS A 380 -18.72 7.81 10.56
CA CYS A 380 -19.85 8.73 10.69
C CYS A 380 -20.46 8.73 12.09
N GLU A 381 -20.62 7.56 12.71
CA GLU A 381 -21.12 7.41 14.08
C GLU A 381 -20.14 7.99 15.10
N LEU A 382 -18.85 7.65 15.01
CA LEU A 382 -17.83 8.07 15.97
C LEU A 382 -17.66 9.59 16.01
N TYR A 383 -17.66 10.24 14.83
CA TYR A 383 -17.33 11.66 14.71
C TYR A 383 -18.51 12.56 14.33
N ASN A 384 -19.72 12.00 14.23
CA ASN A 384 -20.91 12.70 13.75
C ASN A 384 -20.69 13.36 12.37
N LEU A 385 -20.15 12.60 11.42
CA LEU A 385 -19.73 13.08 10.09
C LEU A 385 -20.64 12.64 8.94
N TYR A 386 -21.90 12.32 9.23
CA TYR A 386 -22.87 11.96 8.21
C TYR A 386 -22.99 13.04 7.12
N PRO A 387 -22.90 12.68 5.82
CA PRO A 387 -23.22 13.59 4.73
C PRO A 387 -24.65 14.09 4.84
N THR A 388 -24.89 15.34 4.45
CA THR A 388 -26.22 15.95 4.44
C THR A 388 -26.83 15.87 3.04
N THR A 389 -28.10 15.51 2.98
CA THR A 389 -28.90 15.63 1.76
C THR A 389 -29.17 17.10 1.46
N LYS A 390 -29.62 17.40 0.22
CA LYS A 390 -30.08 18.76 -0.16
C LYS A 390 -31.16 19.35 0.77
N LYS A 391 -31.86 18.49 1.54
CA LYS A 391 -32.89 18.89 2.52
C LYS A 391 -32.34 19.08 3.94
N GLY A 392 -31.02 19.03 4.13
CA GLY A 392 -30.35 19.19 5.44
C GLY A 392 -30.48 17.98 6.37
N THR A 393 -30.92 16.81 5.87
CA THR A 393 -31.04 15.57 6.68
C THR A 393 -29.87 14.63 6.41
N PRO A 394 -29.42 13.82 7.39
CA PRO A 394 -28.37 12.82 7.18
C PRO A 394 -28.69 11.85 6.04
N GLN A 395 -27.70 11.59 5.20
CA GLN A 395 -27.78 10.63 4.12
C GLN A 395 -27.86 9.20 4.68
N LYS A 396 -28.84 8.43 4.20
CA LYS A 396 -29.07 7.06 4.68
C LYS A 396 -28.08 6.03 4.13
N ASN A 397 -27.70 6.18 2.86
CA ASN A 397 -26.81 5.23 2.19
C ASN A 397 -25.38 5.78 2.22
N ILE A 398 -24.52 5.14 3.00
CA ILE A 398 -23.11 5.52 3.16
C ILE A 398 -22.25 4.52 2.41
N TYR A 399 -21.42 5.03 1.50
CA TYR A 399 -20.46 4.23 0.74
C TYR A 399 -19.05 4.78 0.98
N PHE A 400 -18.09 3.89 1.23
CA PHE A 400 -16.76 4.23 1.72
C PHE A 400 -16.00 5.22 0.87
N GLN A 401 -16.02 5.07 -0.45
CA GLN A 401 -15.33 5.95 -1.39
C GLN A 401 -15.99 7.33 -1.55
N ASN A 402 -17.28 7.45 -1.23
CA ASN A 402 -18.08 8.63 -1.56
C ASN A 402 -18.49 9.51 -0.37
N PHE A 403 -18.52 8.99 0.86
CA PHE A 403 -19.07 9.75 2.00
C PHE A 403 -18.19 10.92 2.47
N TRP A 404 -16.91 10.97 2.10
CA TRP A 404 -15.98 12.01 2.53
C TRP A 404 -16.44 13.42 2.16
N GLN A 405 -16.73 13.65 0.87
CA GLN A 405 -17.26 14.92 0.33
C GLN A 405 -16.55 16.17 0.90
N LEU A 406 -15.21 16.14 0.99
CA LEU A 406 -14.45 17.17 1.70
C LEU A 406 -14.64 18.58 1.10
N ASP A 407 -14.97 18.66 -0.18
CA ASP A 407 -15.14 19.92 -0.92
C ASP A 407 -16.56 20.49 -0.81
N VAL A 408 -17.43 19.86 0.00
CA VAL A 408 -18.82 20.27 0.21
C VAL A 408 -18.98 20.84 1.62
N ASP A 409 -19.69 21.97 1.72
CA ASP A 409 -19.97 22.70 2.97
C ASP A 409 -18.69 22.93 3.80
N ASN A 410 -18.75 22.68 5.11
CA ASN A 410 -17.61 22.79 6.04
C ASN A 410 -16.98 21.42 6.36
N ARG A 411 -17.19 20.40 5.51
CA ARG A 411 -16.79 19.02 5.82
C ARG A 411 -15.29 18.88 5.99
N ARG A 412 -14.47 19.50 5.12
CA ARG A 412 -13.00 19.49 5.29
C ARG A 412 -12.58 19.97 6.68
N GLN A 413 -13.13 21.09 7.16
CA GLN A 413 -12.80 21.61 8.49
C GLN A 413 -13.26 20.67 9.61
N LEU A 414 -14.36 19.93 9.43
CA LEU A 414 -14.81 18.93 10.40
C LEU A 414 -13.86 17.72 10.45
N PHE A 415 -13.45 17.20 9.29
CA PHE A 415 -12.49 16.09 9.20
C PHE A 415 -11.11 16.47 9.76
N GLU A 416 -10.60 17.66 9.45
CA GLU A 416 -9.30 18.13 9.96
C GLU A 416 -9.27 18.21 11.49
N LYS A 417 -10.39 18.47 12.17
CA LYS A 417 -10.48 18.50 13.64
C LYS A 417 -10.29 17.14 14.29
N VAL A 418 -10.67 16.06 13.58
CA VAL A 418 -10.63 14.68 14.09
C VAL A 418 -9.54 13.85 13.42
N LYS A 419 -8.65 14.50 12.65
CA LYS A 419 -7.61 13.81 11.88
C LYS A 419 -6.73 12.94 12.78
N SER A 420 -6.36 11.80 12.23
CA SER A 420 -5.43 10.84 12.79
C SER A 420 -4.73 10.11 11.63
N PRO A 421 -3.52 9.56 11.82
CA PRO A 421 -2.90 8.65 10.85
C PRO A 421 -3.85 7.58 10.29
N GLY A 422 -4.65 6.95 11.16
CA GLY A 422 -5.65 5.96 10.74
C GLY A 422 -6.74 6.56 9.82
N LEU A 423 -7.31 7.71 10.18
CA LEU A 423 -8.33 8.36 9.35
C LEU A 423 -7.78 8.89 8.02
N LEU A 424 -6.53 9.39 8.02
CA LEU A 424 -5.84 9.82 6.81
C LEU A 424 -5.55 8.65 5.87
N ALA A 425 -5.13 7.49 6.39
CA ALA A 425 -4.97 6.27 5.61
C ALA A 425 -6.29 5.80 5.00
N LEU A 426 -7.40 5.84 5.76
CA LEU A 426 -8.73 5.49 5.25
C LEU A 426 -9.16 6.41 4.11
N TYR A 427 -8.87 7.72 4.20
CA TYR A 427 -9.13 8.65 3.11
C TYR A 427 -8.26 8.39 1.88
N SER A 428 -6.98 8.06 2.07
CA SER A 428 -6.09 7.63 0.97
C SER A 428 -6.68 6.42 0.23
N ILE A 429 -7.09 5.38 0.95
CA ILE A 429 -7.72 4.18 0.36
C ILE A 429 -9.02 4.56 -0.37
N ALA A 430 -9.86 5.41 0.21
CA ALA A 430 -11.09 5.83 -0.43
C ALA A 430 -10.86 6.59 -1.74
N THR A 431 -9.78 7.38 -1.81
CA THR A 431 -9.40 8.15 -3.00
C THR A 431 -8.98 7.22 -4.14
N ASP A 432 -8.28 6.12 -3.84
CA ASP A 432 -7.91 5.10 -4.83
C ASP A 432 -9.12 4.42 -5.47
N LEU A 433 -10.19 4.25 -4.70
CA LEU A 433 -11.44 3.62 -5.14
C LEU A 433 -12.42 4.62 -5.77
N ASN A 434 -12.05 5.90 -5.87
CA ASN A 434 -12.92 6.97 -6.34
C ASN A 434 -12.50 7.49 -7.72
N LYS A 435 -13.34 7.23 -8.73
CA LYS A 435 -13.13 7.68 -10.11
C LYS A 435 -13.06 9.21 -10.23
N ASP A 436 -13.85 9.94 -9.45
CA ASP A 436 -13.94 11.41 -9.52
C ASP A 436 -12.70 12.07 -8.91
N LYS A 437 -11.88 11.30 -8.19
CA LYS A 437 -10.57 11.71 -7.67
C LYS A 437 -9.40 11.11 -8.46
N GLY A 438 -9.66 10.50 -9.62
CA GLY A 438 -8.63 9.90 -10.47
C GLY A 438 -7.98 8.64 -9.87
N GLY A 439 -8.69 7.92 -9.00
CA GLY A 439 -8.18 6.72 -8.34
C GLY A 439 -7.91 5.57 -9.31
N GLU A 440 -6.69 5.02 -9.26
CA GLU A 440 -6.24 3.91 -10.11
C GLU A 440 -7.01 2.60 -9.90
N LEU A 441 -7.75 2.48 -8.80
CA LEU A 441 -8.50 1.29 -8.41
C LEU A 441 -10.01 1.51 -8.44
N ALA A 442 -10.47 2.61 -9.07
CA ALA A 442 -11.87 2.97 -9.13
C ALA A 442 -12.73 1.93 -9.87
N PHE A 443 -12.14 1.17 -10.79
CA PHE A 443 -12.81 0.10 -11.54
C PHE A 443 -13.32 -1.04 -10.62
N TYR A 444 -12.77 -1.24 -9.42
CA TYR A 444 -13.31 -2.20 -8.46
C TYR A 444 -14.77 -1.92 -8.09
N LYS A 445 -15.18 -0.65 -8.10
CA LYS A 445 -16.58 -0.28 -7.89
C LYS A 445 -17.46 -0.75 -9.04
N GLU A 446 -16.98 -0.63 -10.26
CA GLU A 446 -17.69 -1.10 -11.46
C GLU A 446 -17.86 -2.61 -11.40
N TRP A 447 -16.82 -3.34 -10.99
CA TRP A 447 -16.87 -4.78 -10.78
C TRP A 447 -17.86 -5.16 -9.67
N ARG A 448 -17.79 -4.51 -8.51
CA ARG A 448 -18.76 -4.74 -7.42
C ARG A 448 -20.20 -4.51 -7.89
N ASN A 449 -20.46 -3.44 -8.64
CA ASN A 449 -21.79 -3.18 -9.19
C ASN A 449 -22.19 -4.23 -10.24
N GLY A 450 -21.24 -4.70 -11.05
CA GLY A 450 -21.37 -5.85 -11.94
C GLY A 450 -21.82 -7.11 -11.22
N LEU A 451 -21.21 -7.41 -10.06
CA LEU A 451 -21.52 -8.59 -9.24
C LEU A 451 -22.84 -8.50 -8.45
N GLU A 452 -23.34 -7.29 -8.17
CA GLU A 452 -24.52 -7.09 -7.31
C GLU A 452 -25.79 -6.66 -8.05
N HIS A 453 -25.65 -5.87 -9.11
CA HIS A 453 -26.77 -5.13 -9.71
C HIS A 453 -26.81 -5.21 -11.24
N LYS A 454 -25.77 -5.73 -11.89
CA LYS A 454 -25.69 -5.92 -13.35
C LYS A 454 -25.20 -7.35 -13.68
N PHE A 455 -24.61 -7.54 -14.86
CA PHE A 455 -23.99 -8.79 -15.28
C PHE A 455 -22.48 -8.63 -15.40
N LEU A 456 -21.75 -9.53 -14.75
CA LEU A 456 -20.30 -9.66 -14.87
C LEU A 456 -19.97 -11.11 -15.17
N VAL A 457 -19.39 -11.33 -16.35
CA VAL A 457 -18.99 -12.63 -16.88
C VAL A 457 -17.50 -12.78 -16.63
N VAL A 458 -17.13 -13.84 -15.90
CA VAL A 458 -15.73 -14.22 -15.71
C VAL A 458 -15.42 -15.31 -16.73
N HIS A 459 -14.38 -15.15 -17.55
CA HIS A 459 -14.06 -16.08 -18.63
C HIS A 459 -12.59 -16.50 -18.61
N LYS A 460 -12.25 -17.65 -19.21
CA LYS A 460 -10.87 -18.17 -19.21
C LYS A 460 -9.99 -17.56 -20.29
N SER A 461 -10.50 -17.49 -21.51
CA SER A 461 -9.79 -16.99 -22.69
C SER A 461 -9.61 -15.47 -22.64
N ASP A 462 -8.80 -14.87 -23.51
CA ASP A 462 -8.61 -13.40 -23.51
C ASP A 462 -9.88 -12.64 -23.90
N LYS A 463 -10.74 -13.27 -24.71
CA LYS A 463 -12.07 -12.78 -25.07
C LYS A 463 -13.05 -13.94 -25.05
N PRO A 464 -14.26 -13.76 -24.48
CA PRO A 464 -15.30 -14.78 -24.56
C PRO A 464 -15.83 -14.85 -25.98
N GLU A 465 -16.05 -16.07 -26.47
CA GLU A 465 -16.81 -16.31 -27.70
C GLU A 465 -18.31 -16.10 -27.44
N ASP A 466 -19.07 -15.68 -28.46
CA ASP A 466 -20.51 -15.50 -28.37
C ASP A 466 -21.19 -16.06 -29.62
N ILE A 467 -21.07 -17.38 -29.80
CA ILE A 467 -21.55 -18.06 -31.02
C ILE A 467 -23.07 -17.95 -31.20
N TYR A 468 -23.80 -17.65 -30.13
CA TYR A 468 -25.25 -17.50 -30.14
C TYR A 468 -25.72 -16.04 -30.19
N GLU A 469 -24.79 -15.08 -30.30
CA GLU A 469 -25.09 -13.64 -30.27
C GLU A 469 -25.90 -13.22 -29.04
N SER A 470 -25.69 -13.91 -27.91
CA SER A 470 -26.44 -13.79 -26.67
C SER A 470 -26.20 -12.46 -25.95
N TYR A 471 -25.02 -11.86 -26.13
CA TYR A 471 -24.64 -10.62 -25.46
C TYR A 471 -25.32 -9.39 -26.06
N GLN A 472 -25.93 -9.49 -27.25
CA GLN A 472 -26.69 -8.39 -27.85
C GLN A 472 -27.99 -8.10 -27.09
N LEU A 473 -28.54 -9.07 -26.35
CA LEU A 473 -29.80 -8.92 -25.63
C LEU A 473 -29.64 -8.17 -24.29
N ILE A 474 -28.47 -8.27 -23.67
CA ILE A 474 -28.21 -7.71 -22.34
C ILE A 474 -27.36 -6.46 -22.50
N GLU A 475 -27.96 -5.31 -22.19
CA GLU A 475 -27.23 -4.05 -22.11
C GLU A 475 -26.26 -4.07 -20.89
N ASP A 476 -25.03 -3.62 -21.10
CA ASP A 476 -23.98 -3.47 -20.07
C ASP A 476 -23.47 -4.78 -19.39
N ILE A 477 -22.99 -5.75 -20.17
CA ILE A 477 -22.19 -6.87 -19.62
C ILE A 477 -20.73 -6.45 -19.42
N LEU A 478 -20.19 -6.73 -18.23
CA LEU A 478 -18.75 -6.63 -17.97
C LEU A 478 -18.08 -7.99 -18.18
N PHE A 479 -17.00 -8.01 -18.96
CA PHE A 479 -16.19 -9.21 -19.20
C PHE A 479 -14.84 -9.08 -18.51
N ILE A 480 -14.45 -10.10 -17.77
CA ILE A 480 -13.19 -10.12 -17.04
C ILE A 480 -12.56 -11.51 -17.16
N LYS A 481 -11.27 -11.55 -17.49
CA LYS A 481 -10.50 -12.79 -17.48
C LYS A 481 -10.34 -13.30 -16.05
N GLU A 482 -10.49 -14.61 -15.85
CA GLU A 482 -10.37 -15.25 -14.52
C GLU A 482 -9.06 -14.89 -13.83
N SER A 483 -7.93 -14.96 -14.53
CA SER A 483 -6.61 -14.60 -13.97
C SER A 483 -6.57 -13.17 -13.45
N ASP A 484 -7.17 -12.23 -14.18
CA ASP A 484 -7.17 -10.81 -13.82
C ASP A 484 -8.10 -10.59 -12.63
N PHE A 485 -9.25 -11.25 -12.62
CA PHE A 485 -10.19 -11.20 -11.50
C PHE A 485 -9.53 -11.69 -10.20
N ILE A 486 -8.79 -12.80 -10.25
CA ILE A 486 -8.08 -13.35 -9.08
C ILE A 486 -6.94 -12.43 -8.63
N HIS A 487 -6.10 -11.95 -9.55
CA HIS A 487 -5.01 -11.03 -9.24
C HIS A 487 -5.53 -9.75 -8.56
N HIS A 488 -6.59 -9.17 -9.10
CA HIS A 488 -7.22 -7.97 -8.56
C HIS A 488 -7.95 -8.23 -7.23
N PHE A 489 -8.54 -9.40 -7.06
CA PHE A 489 -9.15 -9.77 -5.79
C PHE A 489 -8.10 -9.93 -4.68
N GLU A 490 -6.93 -10.51 -4.95
CA GLU A 490 -5.82 -10.54 -3.99
C GLU A 490 -5.45 -9.12 -3.53
N HIS A 491 -5.34 -8.19 -4.47
CA HIS A 491 -5.04 -6.80 -4.14
C HIS A 491 -6.17 -6.15 -3.32
N LEU A 492 -7.45 -6.42 -3.65
CA LEU A 492 -8.58 -5.92 -2.86
C LEU A 492 -8.59 -6.45 -1.42
N LEU A 493 -8.18 -7.70 -1.19
CA LEU A 493 -8.02 -8.26 0.16
C LEU A 493 -6.99 -7.45 0.97
N GLN A 494 -5.88 -7.05 0.36
CA GLN A 494 -4.84 -6.25 1.04
C GLN A 494 -5.32 -4.84 1.37
N ILE A 495 -6.06 -4.21 0.45
CA ILE A 495 -6.66 -2.89 0.69
C ILE A 495 -7.68 -2.96 1.84
N THR A 496 -8.52 -4.00 1.83
CA THR A 496 -9.53 -4.22 2.87
C THR A 496 -8.87 -4.47 4.23
N ARG A 497 -7.84 -5.30 4.26
CA ARG A 497 -7.01 -5.52 5.46
C ARG A 497 -6.41 -4.22 5.97
N SER A 498 -5.83 -3.41 5.09
CA SER A 498 -5.26 -2.11 5.41
C SER A 498 -6.29 -1.18 6.04
N ALA A 499 -7.50 -1.12 5.47
CA ALA A 499 -8.60 -0.34 6.02
C ALA A 499 -9.01 -0.83 7.42
N ILE A 500 -9.03 -2.14 7.69
CA ILE A 500 -9.35 -2.68 9.02
C ILE A 500 -8.28 -2.26 10.05
N PHE A 501 -6.99 -2.34 9.71
CA PHE A 501 -5.91 -1.84 10.59
C PHE A 501 -6.04 -0.34 10.84
N SER A 502 -6.23 0.46 9.79
CA SER A 502 -6.38 1.91 9.89
C SER A 502 -7.61 2.30 10.72
N PHE A 503 -8.71 1.56 10.62
CA PHE A 503 -9.88 1.72 11.48
C PHE A 503 -9.54 1.47 12.95
N ALA A 504 -8.91 0.34 13.28
CA ALA A 504 -8.54 0.03 14.65
C ALA A 504 -7.61 1.10 15.26
N PHE A 505 -6.61 1.56 14.49
CA PHE A 505 -5.67 2.60 14.92
C PHE A 505 -6.35 3.97 15.11
N MET A 506 -7.26 4.34 14.21
CA MET A 506 -8.04 5.58 14.32
C MET A 506 -8.85 5.61 15.62
N VAL A 507 -9.64 4.57 15.89
CA VAL A 507 -10.47 4.52 17.09
C VAL A 507 -9.62 4.48 18.36
N ARG A 508 -8.54 3.70 18.34
CA ARG A 508 -7.61 3.61 19.48
C ARG A 508 -7.02 4.97 19.82
N GLN A 509 -6.56 5.72 18.83
CA GLN A 509 -6.00 7.04 19.03
C GLN A 509 -7.04 8.02 19.60
N GLU A 510 -8.29 7.94 19.16
CA GLU A 510 -9.37 8.72 19.76
C GLU A 510 -9.54 8.39 21.25
N GLY A 511 -9.57 7.09 21.58
CA GLY A 511 -9.69 6.61 22.96
C GLY A 511 -8.50 6.90 23.86
N MET A 512 -7.35 7.32 23.30
CA MET A 512 -6.17 7.73 24.06
C MET A 512 -6.14 9.22 24.40
N LYS A 513 -6.96 10.07 23.77
CA LYS A 513 -6.97 11.53 23.99
C LYS A 513 -7.50 11.92 25.38
N GLU A 514 -8.39 11.13 25.96
CA GLU A 514 -9.12 11.50 27.18
C GLU A 514 -8.52 10.94 28.49
N LYS A 515 -7.18 10.89 28.62
CA LYS A 515 -6.57 10.43 29.88
C LYS A 515 -6.97 11.35 31.06
N LYS A 516 -7.87 10.87 31.92
CA LYS A 516 -8.34 11.54 33.14
C LYS A 516 -8.14 10.63 34.35
N GLU A 517 -7.89 11.25 35.50
CA GLU A 517 -7.84 10.54 36.79
C GLU A 517 -9.23 10.02 37.18
N GLY A 518 -9.31 8.82 37.73
CA GLY A 518 -10.57 8.21 38.20
C GLY A 518 -11.43 7.50 37.13
N ILE A 519 -10.95 7.38 35.89
CA ILE A 519 -11.64 6.65 34.82
C ILE A 519 -11.08 5.22 34.69
N HIS A 520 -11.97 4.24 34.50
CA HIS A 520 -11.58 2.87 34.18
C HIS A 520 -11.14 2.76 32.72
N TYR A 521 -9.90 2.36 32.49
CA TYR A 521 -9.37 2.14 31.16
C TYR A 521 -9.60 0.69 30.74
N MET A 522 -10.12 0.50 29.53
CA MET A 522 -10.19 -0.82 28.91
C MET A 522 -8.80 -1.19 28.42
N THR A 523 -8.18 -2.16 29.08
CA THR A 523 -6.89 -2.74 28.71
C THR A 523 -7.09 -3.88 27.72
N ARG A 524 -6.00 -4.27 27.05
CA ARG A 524 -5.97 -5.45 26.18
C ARG A 524 -6.06 -6.73 27.03
N GLU A 525 -7.26 -7.09 27.46
CA GLU A 525 -7.58 -8.40 28.04
C GLU A 525 -8.34 -9.23 26.99
N LEU A 526 -7.65 -10.21 26.40
CA LEU A 526 -8.24 -11.10 25.41
C LEU A 526 -8.97 -12.25 26.12
N HIS A 527 -10.29 -12.20 26.18
CA HIS A 527 -11.12 -13.36 26.50
C HIS A 527 -11.60 -13.98 25.19
N ALA A 528 -10.91 -15.04 24.75
CA ALA A 528 -11.30 -15.76 23.55
C ALA A 528 -12.61 -16.52 23.79
N ILE A 529 -13.61 -16.26 22.96
CA ILE A 529 -14.74 -17.18 22.81
C ILE A 529 -14.25 -18.28 21.87
N ASN A 530 -13.86 -19.42 22.45
CA ASN A 530 -13.62 -20.62 21.66
C ASN A 530 -14.98 -21.13 21.20
N TYR A 531 -15.28 -21.01 19.92
CA TYR A 531 -16.34 -21.80 19.31
C TYR A 531 -15.83 -23.25 19.33
N SER A 532 -16.33 -24.07 20.26
CA SER A 532 -16.00 -25.49 20.32
C SER A 532 -16.41 -26.14 19.00
N ALA A 533 -15.56 -27.06 18.52
CA ALA A 533 -15.96 -28.01 17.51
C ALA A 533 -16.82 -29.09 18.21
N ASP A 534 -18.02 -28.70 18.64
CA ASP A 534 -19.06 -29.65 19.05
C ASP A 534 -19.89 -30.06 17.84
#